data_AF-A0A7H4LVN2-F1
#
_entry.id   AF-A0A7H4LVN2-F1
#
_cell.length_a   1.000
_cell.length_b   1.000
_cell.length_c   1.000
_cell.angle_alpha   90.00
_cell.angle_beta   90.00
_cell.angle_gamma   90.00
#
_symmetry.space_group_name_H-M   'P 1'
#
loop_
_entity.id
_entity.type
_entity.pdbx_description
1 polymer ?
#
loop_
_entity_poly.entity_id
_entity_poly.type
_entity_poly.pdbx_seq_one_letter_code
_entity_poly.pdbx_strand_id
1 'polypeptide(L)'
;MIPKPVLLSAPGAGGTIRVRYFMPHTCHKSLAITGSIGISTATIIEGSVAHHIVADQPRTPYTNIINIEHPSGKISVSLLKEEMILRKRVPQ
;
A
#
# COMPACT_ATOMS: atom_id res chain seq x y z
N MET A 1 -19.83 1.41 9.07
CA MET A 1 -18.81 0.76 9.92
C MET A 1 -17.41 1.07 9.42
N ILE A 2 -16.61 1.68 10.29
CA ILE A 2 -15.18 2.00 10.18
C ILE A 2 -14.51 1.66 11.54
N PRO A 3 -13.23 1.29 11.59
CA PRO A 3 -12.30 1.06 10.47
C PRO A 3 -12.64 -0.23 9.68
N LYS A 4 -11.85 -0.52 8.65
CA LYS A 4 -12.00 -1.71 7.80
C LYS A 4 -10.87 -2.69 8.12
N PRO A 5 -11.15 -3.85 8.73
CA PRO A 5 -10.10 -4.83 9.02
C PRO A 5 -9.46 -5.36 7.74
N VAL A 6 -8.13 -5.47 7.73
CA VAL A 6 -7.36 -5.98 6.59
C VAL A 6 -6.31 -6.97 7.08
N LEU A 7 -6.31 -8.18 6.51
CA LEU A 7 -5.23 -9.13 6.71
C LEU A 7 -4.22 -8.97 5.58
N LEU A 8 -2.93 -9.00 5.92
CA LEU A 8 -1.81 -8.82 5.00
C LEU A 8 -0.95 -10.08 4.95
N SER A 9 -0.36 -10.36 3.79
CA SER A 9 0.69 -11.37 3.63
C SER A 9 1.65 -10.96 2.52
N ALA A 10 2.79 -11.67 2.45
CA ALA A 10 3.65 -11.61 1.28
C ALA A 10 2.83 -11.91 0.00
N PRO A 11 3.16 -11.26 -1.13
CA PRO A 11 2.54 -11.59 -2.40
C PRO A 11 2.92 -13.02 -2.81
N GLY A 12 2.14 -13.62 -3.70
CA GLY A 12 2.46 -14.94 -4.25
C GLY A 12 2.01 -15.15 -5.68
N ALA A 13 1.62 -14.08 -6.36
CA ALA A 13 1.32 -14.02 -7.79
C ALA A 13 2.08 -12.84 -8.44
N GLY A 14 3.28 -12.53 -7.94
CA GLY A 14 4.15 -11.47 -8.47
C GLY A 14 3.69 -10.04 -8.17
N GLY A 15 2.77 -9.83 -7.23
CA GLY A 15 2.42 -8.50 -6.73
C GLY A 15 3.45 -7.93 -5.74
N THR A 16 3.09 -6.80 -5.14
CA THR A 16 3.86 -6.14 -4.06
C THR A 16 3.43 -6.65 -2.69
N ILE A 17 2.12 -6.83 -2.50
CA ILE A 17 1.52 -7.30 -1.24
C ILE A 17 0.21 -8.02 -1.55
N ARG A 18 -0.20 -8.96 -0.68
CA ARG A 18 -1.49 -9.64 -0.78
C ARG A 18 -2.36 -9.29 0.40
N VAL A 19 -3.66 -9.12 0.14
CA VAL A 19 -4.63 -8.71 1.16
C VAL A 19 -5.94 -9.51 1.18
N ARG A 20 -6.60 -9.48 2.33
CA ARG A 20 -8.02 -9.80 2.52
C ARG A 20 -8.68 -8.63 3.25
N TYR A 21 -9.65 -7.98 2.61
CA TYR A 21 -10.28 -6.75 3.08
C TYR A 21 -11.71 -7.02 3.55
N PHE A 22 -12.10 -6.58 4.75
CA PHE A 22 -13.37 -6.98 5.37
C PHE A 22 -14.42 -5.86 5.44
N MET A 23 -15.69 -6.20 5.19
CA MET A 23 -16.88 -5.33 5.27
C MET A 23 -17.85 -5.73 6.39
N PRO A 24 -17.63 -5.20 7.60
CA PRO A 24 -16.54 -5.67 8.45
C PRO A 24 -16.66 -7.19 8.78
N HIS A 25 -17.81 -7.82 8.56
CA HIS A 25 -18.08 -9.22 8.91
C HIS A 25 -17.85 -10.20 7.75
N THR A 26 -17.74 -9.69 6.51
CA THR A 26 -17.52 -10.51 5.32
C THR A 26 -16.25 -10.09 4.59
N CYS A 27 -15.51 -11.06 4.06
CA CYS A 27 -14.38 -10.74 3.19
C CYS A 27 -14.91 -10.21 1.86
N HIS A 28 -14.43 -9.03 1.48
CA HIS A 28 -14.69 -8.44 0.18
C HIS A 28 -14.07 -9.33 -0.91
N LYS A 29 -14.84 -9.58 -1.99
CA LYS A 29 -14.40 -10.49 -3.07
C LYS A 29 -13.20 -9.93 -3.86
N SER A 30 -13.11 -8.61 -3.95
CA SER A 30 -11.99 -7.87 -4.56
C SER A 30 -11.34 -6.97 -3.50
N LEU A 31 -11.10 -5.70 -3.80
CA LEU A 31 -10.65 -4.68 -2.86
C LEU A 31 -11.33 -3.33 -3.15
N ALA A 32 -11.72 -2.59 -2.11
CA ALA A 32 -12.25 -1.25 -2.27
C ALA A 32 -11.12 -0.27 -2.62
N ILE A 33 -11.38 0.69 -3.53
CA ILE A 33 -10.38 1.69 -3.97
C ILE A 33 -9.84 2.49 -2.78
N THR A 34 -10.70 2.94 -1.86
CA THR A 34 -10.24 3.65 -0.66
C THR A 34 -9.34 2.79 0.23
N GLY A 35 -9.63 1.48 0.30
CA GLY A 35 -8.78 0.49 0.97
C GLY A 35 -7.42 0.33 0.28
N SER A 36 -7.40 0.26 -1.06
CA SER A 36 -6.14 0.10 -1.81
C SER A 36 -5.23 1.31 -1.65
N ILE A 37 -5.77 2.53 -1.61
CA ILE A 37 -4.99 3.74 -1.30
C ILE A 37 -4.37 3.63 0.09
N GLY A 38 -5.16 3.37 1.14
CA GLY A 38 -4.65 3.29 2.51
C GLY A 38 -3.60 2.19 2.71
N ILE A 39 -3.81 1.01 2.10
CA ILE A 39 -2.85 -0.10 2.14
C ILE A 39 -1.55 0.29 1.42
N SER A 40 -1.63 0.91 0.25
CA SER A 40 -0.45 1.36 -0.51
C SER A 40 0.32 2.44 0.26
N THR A 41 -0.37 3.36 0.91
CA THR A 41 0.28 4.36 1.76
C THR A 41 1.02 3.69 2.91
N ALA A 42 0.42 2.68 3.55
CA ALA A 42 1.08 1.93 4.61
C ALA A 42 2.39 1.27 4.14
N THR A 43 2.47 0.79 2.88
CA THR A 43 3.70 0.16 2.38
C THR A 43 4.90 1.09 2.29
N ILE A 44 4.68 2.42 2.28
CA ILE A 44 5.76 3.43 2.22
C ILE A 44 5.98 4.17 3.56
N ILE A 45 5.20 3.85 4.59
CA ILE A 45 5.39 4.33 5.95
C ILE A 45 6.34 3.37 6.67
N GLU A 46 7.54 3.84 6.98
CA GLU A 46 8.54 3.08 7.72
C GLU A 46 7.99 2.60 9.07
N GLY A 47 8.27 1.35 9.43
CA GLY A 47 7.79 0.72 10.66
C GLY A 47 6.34 0.21 10.63
N SER A 48 5.59 0.44 9.55
CA SER A 48 4.25 -0.14 9.42
C SER A 48 4.32 -1.64 9.18
N VAL A 49 3.27 -2.38 9.59
CA VAL A 49 3.15 -3.82 9.30
C VAL A 49 3.24 -4.09 7.79
N ALA A 50 2.64 -3.23 6.97
CA ALA A 50 2.69 -3.38 5.51
C ALA A 50 4.11 -3.16 4.96
N HIS A 51 4.85 -2.18 5.49
CA HIS A 51 6.23 -1.90 5.11
C HIS A 51 7.18 -3.10 5.36
N HIS A 52 6.88 -3.93 6.36
CA HIS A 52 7.65 -5.14 6.66
C HIS A 52 7.24 -6.37 5.84
N ILE A 53 6.07 -6.35 5.19
CA ILE A 53 5.51 -7.50 4.47
C ILE A 53 5.72 -7.41 2.96
N VAL A 54 5.85 -6.20 2.41
CA VAL A 54 6.02 -6.01 0.96
C VAL A 54 7.20 -6.78 0.42
N ALA A 55 7.04 -7.33 -0.78
CA ALA A 55 8.17 -7.90 -1.51
C ALA A 55 9.21 -6.81 -1.84
N ASP A 56 10.47 -7.22 -1.94
CA ASP A 56 11.52 -6.37 -2.47
C ASP A 56 11.17 -5.98 -3.90
N GLN A 57 11.01 -4.68 -4.13
CA GLN A 57 10.75 -4.12 -5.45
C GLN A 57 11.72 -2.97 -5.70
N PRO A 58 12.08 -2.71 -6.97
CA PRO A 58 12.85 -1.52 -7.32
C PRO A 58 12.07 -0.28 -6.88
N ARG A 59 12.47 0.31 -5.75
CA ARG A 59 11.89 1.57 -5.28
C ARG A 59 12.51 2.65 -6.13
N THR A 60 11.73 3.25 -7.04
CA THR A 60 12.21 4.45 -7.72
C THR A 60 12.02 5.65 -6.80
N PRO A 61 12.87 6.68 -6.89
CA PRO A 61 12.77 7.85 -6.00
C PRO A 61 11.44 8.59 -6.13
N TYR A 62 10.80 8.51 -7.31
CA TYR A 62 9.69 9.38 -7.67
C TYR A 62 8.35 8.65 -7.74
N THR A 63 8.32 7.39 -8.20
CA THR A 63 7.05 6.67 -8.35
C THR A 63 7.17 5.23 -7.91
N ASN A 64 6.32 4.84 -6.95
CA ASN A 64 6.18 3.46 -6.53
C ASN A 64 4.83 2.93 -6.99
N ILE A 65 4.87 1.93 -7.87
CA ILE A 65 3.67 1.18 -8.27
C ILE A 65 3.48 0.03 -7.30
N ILE A 66 2.45 0.13 -6.46
CA ILE A 66 2.08 -0.91 -5.50
C ILE A 66 1.01 -1.79 -6.14
N ASN A 67 1.37 -3.03 -6.46
CA ASN A 67 0.46 -4.04 -6.98
C ASN A 67 -0.13 -4.85 -5.82
N ILE A 68 -1.39 -4.59 -5.47
CA ILE A 68 -2.07 -5.26 -4.36
C ILE A 68 -2.87 -6.44 -4.88
N GLU A 69 -2.45 -7.66 -4.52
CA GLU A 69 -3.19 -8.89 -4.79
C GLU A 69 -4.41 -9.00 -3.87
N HIS A 70 -5.56 -9.30 -4.46
CA HIS A 70 -6.84 -9.55 -3.77
C HIS A 70 -7.52 -10.79 -4.40
N PRO A 71 -8.62 -11.34 -3.85
CA PRO A 71 -9.13 -12.63 -4.33
C PRO A 71 -9.52 -12.65 -5.81
N SER A 72 -10.03 -11.54 -6.36
CA SER A 72 -10.35 -11.41 -7.79
C SER A 72 -9.19 -11.00 -8.71
N GLY A 73 -7.93 -10.95 -8.25
CA GLY A 73 -6.79 -10.54 -9.08
C GLY A 73 -5.87 -9.53 -8.39
N LYS A 74 -5.61 -8.39 -9.04
CA LYS A 74 -4.77 -7.32 -8.49
C LYS A 74 -5.27 -5.94 -8.87
N ILE A 75 -4.99 -4.96 -8.01
CA ILE A 75 -5.14 -3.52 -8.30
C ILE A 75 -3.78 -2.84 -8.16
N SER A 76 -3.45 -1.97 -9.11
CA SER A 76 -2.20 -1.20 -9.10
C SER A 76 -2.47 0.21 -8.61
N VAL A 77 -1.69 0.67 -7.64
CA VAL A 77 -1.75 2.03 -7.10
C VAL A 77 -0.41 2.70 -7.37
N SER A 78 -0.44 3.82 -8.09
CA SER A 78 0.73 4.68 -8.27
C SER A 78 0.81 5.68 -7.12
N LEU A 79 1.92 5.66 -6.39
CA LEU A 79 2.20 6.63 -5.34
C LEU A 79 3.39 7.50 -5.72
N LEU A 80 3.22 8.81 -5.54
CA LEU A 80 4.28 9.79 -5.53
C LEU A 80 4.58 10.11 -4.06
N LYS A 81 5.82 9.88 -3.63
CA LYS A 81 6.33 10.37 -2.35
C LYS A 81 7.22 11.55 -2.67
N GLU A 82 6.73 12.76 -2.44
CA GLU A 82 7.62 13.92 -2.44
C GLU A 82 8.58 13.77 -1.25
N GLU A 83 9.88 13.78 -1.50
CA GLU A 83 10.82 14.00 -0.41
C GLU A 83 10.45 15.35 0.21
N MET A 84 10.28 15.40 1.53
CA MET A 84 10.43 16.66 2.24
C MET A 84 11.88 17.10 2.02
N ILE A 85 12.13 17.80 0.90
CA ILE A 85 13.20 18.78 0.83
C ILE A 85 12.82 19.76 1.93
N LEU A 86 13.43 19.55 3.10
CA LEU A 86 13.55 20.52 4.16
C LEU A 86 13.66 21.87 3.47
N ARG A 87 12.68 22.76 3.71
CA ARG A 87 12.71 24.14 3.26
C ARG A 87 14.00 24.79 3.75
N LYS A 88 15.14 24.56 3.09
CA LYS A 88 16.33 25.41 3.17
C LYS A 88 16.02 26.65 2.34
N ARG A 89 15.04 27.45 2.77
CA ARG A 89 15.01 28.86 2.43
C ARG A 89 16.02 29.52 3.35
N VAL A 90 17.21 29.70 2.80
CA VAL A 90 18.25 30.73 3.03
C VAL A 90 18.00 31.65 4.25
N PRO A 91 18.93 31.78 5.20
CA PRO A 91 18.87 32.84 6.21
C PRO A 91 19.03 34.20 5.50
N GLN A 92 18.20 35.18 5.89
CA GLN A 92 18.37 36.59 5.51
C GLN A 92 19.79 37.06 5.86
#